data_AF-A0A958JYX6-F1
#
_entry.id   AF-A0A958JYX6-F1
#
_cell.length_a   1.000
_cell.length_b   1.000
_cell.length_c   1.000
_cell.angle_alpha   90.00
_cell.angle_beta   90.00
_cell.angle_gamma   90.00
#
_symmetry.space_group_name_H-M   'P 1'
#
loop_
_entity.id
_entity.type
_entity.pdbx_description
1 polymer ?
#
loop_
_entity_poly.entity_id
_entity_poly.type
_entity_poly.pdbx_seq_one_letter_code
_entity_poly.pdbx_strand_id
1 'polypeptide(L)' 'GKEVEVEVTNVDRDERRISLSIKAITQREQKESMAEFMQDEGAAVTFGDLLREKMDSGSDS' A
#
# COMPACT_ATOMS: atom_id res chain seq x y z
N GLY A 1 17.96 -11.10 22.96
CA GLY A 1 17.62 -9.99 22.06
C GLY A 1 16.59 -10.45 21.07
N LYS A 2 15.84 -9.54 20.45
CA LYS A 2 14.80 -9.88 19.46
C LYS A 2 15.30 -9.46 18.08
N GLU A 3 15.26 -10.38 17.12
CA GLU A 3 15.57 -10.09 15.72
C GLU A 3 14.33 -9.49 15.06
N VAL A 4 14.53 -8.43 14.28
CA VAL A 4 13.47 -7.73 13.54
C VAL A 4 14.00 -7.30 12.18
N GLU A 5 13.14 -7.37 11.18
CA GLU A 5 13.45 -6.92 9.83
C GLU A 5 13.23 -5.41 9.71
N VAL A 6 14.15 -4.71 9.05
CA VAL A 6 14.15 -3.25 8.92
C VAL A 6 14.68 -2.83 7.56
N GLU A 7 14.13 -1.75 6.99
CA GLU A 7 14.62 -1.19 5.74
C GLU A 7 15.63 -0.07 6.04
N VAL A 8 16.74 -0.05 5.28
CA VAL A 8 17.71 1.04 5.35
C VAL A 8 17.14 2.24 4.58
N THR A 9 16.92 3.35 5.27
CA THR A 9 16.39 4.57 4.65
C THR A 9 17.49 5.53 4.24
N ASN A 10 18.62 5.52 4.93
CA ASN A 10 19.76 6.37 4.60
C ASN A 10 21.08 5.81 5.16
N VAL A 11 22.17 6.08 4.45
CA VAL A 11 23.54 5.74 4.88
C VAL A 11 24.39 7.01 4.79
N ASP A 12 24.74 7.54 5.95
CA ASP A 12 25.70 8.63 6.08
C ASP A 12 27.10 8.03 6.29
N ARG A 13 27.98 8.22 5.31
CA ARG A 13 29.34 7.66 5.34
C ARG A 13 30.33 8.56 6.07
N ASP A 14 30.05 9.85 6.13
CA ASP A 14 30.92 10.84 6.76
C ASP A 14 30.81 10.71 8.27
N GLU A 15 29.58 10.57 8.78
CA GLU A 15 29.31 10.30 10.19
C GLU A 15 29.29 8.81 10.54
N ARG A 16 29.40 7.92 9.54
CA ARG A 16 29.29 6.45 9.68
C ARG A 16 27.99 6.03 10.37
N ARG A 17 26.88 6.68 10.03
CA ARG A 17 25.55 6.45 10.61
C ARG A 17 24.61 5.81 9.60
N ILE A 18 23.81 4.85 10.06
CA ILE A 18 22.78 4.19 9.25
C ILE A 18 21.42 4.49 9.86
N SER A 19 20.51 5.01 9.05
CA SER A 19 19.12 5.23 9.43
C SER A 19 18.27 4.05 8.96
N LEU A 20 17.47 3.51 9.89
CA LEU A 20 16.66 2.31 9.70
C LEU A 20 15.19 2.63 9.98
N SER A 21 14.27 2.02 9.24
CA SER A 21 12.83 2.17 9.45
C SER A 21 12.12 0.83 9.41
N ILE A 22 11.41 0.52 10.49
CA ILE A 22 10.48 -0.62 10.56
C ILE A 22 9.19 -0.31 9.77
N LYS A 23 8.72 0.95 9.82
CA LYS A 23 7.46 1.38 9.19
C LYS A 23 7.49 1.34 7.66
N ALA A 24 8.68 1.41 7.06
CA ALA A 24 8.83 1.36 5.62
C ALA A 24 8.47 -0.03 5.07
N ILE A 25 8.95 -1.09 5.74
CA ILE A 25 8.62 -2.48 5.40
C ILE A 25 7.11 -2.71 5.49
N THR A 26 6.50 -2.34 6.62
CA THR A 26 5.05 -2.57 6.82
C THR A 26 4.19 -1.87 5.75
N GLN A 27 4.56 -0.65 5.33
CA GLN A 27 3.82 0.04 4.27
C GLN A 27 4.02 -0.60 2.90
N ARG A 28 5.22 -1.13 2.63
CA ARG A 28 5.50 -1.82 1.37
C ARG A 28 4.74 -3.14 1.28
N GLU A 29 4.76 -3.93 2.34
CA GLU A 29 3.99 -5.17 2.46
C GLU A 29 2.49 -4.92 2.38
N GLN A 30 1.98 -3.87 3.05
CA GLN A 30 0.57 -3.49 2.94
C GLN A 30 0.19 -3.06 1.52
N LYS A 31 1.07 -2.35 0.82
CA LYS A 31 0.80 -1.92 -0.55
C LYS A 31 0.88 -3.09 -1.54
N GLU A 32 1.84 -3.99 -1.38
CA GLU A 32 1.95 -5.19 -2.19
C GLU A 32 0.77 -6.14 -1.94
N SER A 33 0.42 -6.41 -0.68
CA SER A 33 -0.75 -7.24 -0.36
C SER A 33 -2.06 -6.63 -0.83
N MET A 34 -2.22 -5.30 -0.78
CA MET A 34 -3.40 -4.64 -1.37
C MET A 34 -3.43 -4.79 -2.89
N ALA A 35 -2.29 -4.66 -3.56
CA ALA A 35 -2.20 -4.82 -5.01
C ALA A 35 -2.43 -6.28 -5.45
N GLU A 36 -1.98 -7.24 -4.66
CA GLU A 36 -2.17 -8.67 -4.89
C GLU A 36 -3.61 -9.10 -4.57
N PHE A 37 -4.20 -8.58 -3.49
CA PHE A 37 -5.63 -8.73 -3.18
C PHE A 37 -6.52 -8.20 -4.32
N MET A 38 -6.17 -7.04 -4.88
CA MET A 38 -6.87 -6.48 -6.05
C MET A 38 -6.67 -7.30 -7.34
N GLN A 39 -5.63 -8.14 -7.43
CA GLN A 39 -5.38 -9.00 -8.58
C GLN A 39 -6.02 -10.39 -8.44
N ASP A 40 -6.14 -10.91 -7.21
CA ASP A 40 -6.70 -12.24 -6.93
C ASP A 40 -8.25 -12.23 -6.91
N GLU A 41 -8.88 -11.13 -6.50
CA GLU A 41 -10.34 -10.92 -6.65
C GLU A 41 -10.74 -10.50 -8.08
N GLY A 42 -10.39 -11.28 -9.10
CA GLY A 42 -10.69 -11.00 -10.51
C GLY A 42 -12.12 -10.51 -10.79
N ALA A 43 -12.32 -9.19 -10.73
CA ALA A 43 -13.44 -8.36 -11.18
C ALA A 43 -13.29 -6.98 -10.49
N ALA A 44 -12.56 -6.02 -11.08
CA ALA A 44 -13.17 -5.01 -11.95
C ALA A 44 -14.42 -4.28 -11.38
N VAL A 45 -14.49 -4.06 -10.06
CA VAL A 45 -15.29 -2.95 -9.50
C VAL A 45 -14.32 -1.85 -9.13
N THR A 46 -13.97 -1.04 -10.11
CA THR A 46 -13.21 0.17 -9.82
C THR A 46 -14.11 1.13 -9.04
N PHE A 47 -13.53 2.01 -8.24
CA PHE A 47 -14.30 3.06 -7.55
C PHE A 47 -15.18 3.87 -8.53
N GLY A 48 -14.78 3.97 -9.79
CA GLY A 48 -15.56 4.59 -10.87
C GLY A 48 -16.82 3.80 -11.24
N ASP A 49 -16.78 2.47 -11.19
CA ASP A 49 -17.94 1.61 -11.48
C ASP A 49 -19.00 1.75 -10.38
N LEU A 50 -18.58 1.73 -9.10
CA LEU A 50 -19.45 1.96 -7.94
C LEU A 50 -20.04 3.38 -7.91
N LEU A 51 -19.24 4.38 -8.30
CA LEU A 51 -19.70 5.77 -8.36
C LEU A 51 -20.71 5.98 -9.50
N ARG A 52 -20.49 5.33 -10.65
CA ARG A 52 -21.38 5.38 -11.80
C ARG A 52 -22.73 4.73 -11.48
N GLU A 53 -22.73 3.56 -10.85
CA GLU A 53 -23.95 2.88 -10.40
C GLU A 53 -24.77 3.77 -9.44
N LYS A 54 -24.10 4.51 -8.55
CA LYS A 54 -24.76 5.43 -7.61
C LYS A 54 -25.29 6.71 -8.26
N MET A 55 -24.66 7.21 -9.32
CA MET A 55 -25.21 8.35 -10.08
C MET A 55 -26.35 7.93 -11.00
N ASP A 56 -26.22 6.79 -11.68
CA ASP A 56 -27.24 6.24 -12.59
C ASP A 56 -28.53 5.90 -11.84
N SER A 57 -28.41 5.34 -10.62
CA SER A 57 -29.55 5.12 -9.71
C SER A 57 -30.11 6.40 -9.06
N GLY A 58 -29.39 7.52 -9.15
CA GLY A 58 -29.82 8.82 -8.62
C GLY A 58 -30.45 9.75 -9.66
N SER A 59 -30.40 9.40 -10.96
CA SER A 59 -30.96 10.21 -12.06
C SER A 59 -32.34 9.79 -12.56
N ASP A 60 -32.92 8.70 -12.01
CA ASP A 60 -34.24 8.18 -12.40
C ASP A 60 -35.33 8.37 -11.31
N SER A 61 -35.28 9.44 -10.53
CA SER A 61 -36.38 9.88 -9.66
C SER A 61 -36.53 11.39 -9.59
#